data_AF-A0A6N8XMH4-F1
#
_entry.id   AF-A0A6N8XMH4-F1
#
_cell.length_a   1.000
_cell.length_b   1.000
_cell.length_c   1.000
_cell.angle_alpha   90.00
_cell.angle_beta   90.00
_cell.angle_gamma   90.00
#
_symmetry.space_group_name_H-M   'P 1'
#
loop_
_entity.id
_entity.type
_entity.pdbx_description
1 polymer ?
#
loop_
_entity_poly.entity_id
_entity_poly.type
_entity_poly.pdbx_seq_one_letter_code
_entity_poly.pdbx_strand_id
1 'polypeptide(L)'
;MLERVFQELRAIGMEPRIVDFPGFSISGQAIVLDIDVKHGRFKDKTVTLALSFQEDAYPEYPPHFVHFKSSISTPIATRHSTHDFEGENWSAYSLPPSDFWDGLKSSEKNMRTYYQRHLLRVLARL
;
A
#
# COMPACT_ATOMS: atom_id res chain seq x y z
N MET A 1 5.51 -13.26 -6.83
CA MET A 1 4.87 -12.53 -5.71
C MET A 1 3.81 -11.51 -6.16
N LEU A 2 4.17 -10.47 -6.93
CA LEU A 2 3.26 -9.36 -7.29
C LEU A 2 2.01 -9.79 -8.06
N GLU A 3 2.11 -10.80 -8.93
CA GLU A 3 0.94 -11.37 -9.61
C GLU A 3 -0.10 -11.92 -8.62
N ARG A 4 0.33 -12.58 -7.54
CA ARG A 4 -0.58 -13.06 -6.50
C ARG A 4 -1.30 -11.90 -5.82
N VAL A 5 -0.55 -10.87 -5.42
CA VAL A 5 -1.11 -9.64 -4.82
C VAL A 5 -2.12 -8.99 -5.78
N PHE A 6 -1.76 -8.87 -7.06
CA PHE A 6 -2.63 -8.35 -8.12
C PHE A 6 -3.95 -9.12 -8.20
N GLN A 7 -3.89 -10.47 -8.26
CA GLN A 7 -5.09 -11.30 -8.31
C GLN A 7 -5.94 -11.18 -7.04
N GLU A 8 -5.33 -11.13 -5.85
CA GLU A 8 -6.06 -10.97 -4.59
C GLU A 8 -6.78 -9.62 -4.50
N LEU A 9 -6.18 -8.54 -5.01
CA LEU A 9 -6.80 -7.21 -5.07
C LEU A 9 -7.93 -7.16 -6.11
N ARG A 10 -7.75 -7.77 -7.29
CA ARG A 10 -8.85 -7.91 -8.26
C ARG A 10 -10.03 -8.71 -7.70
N ALA A 11 -9.77 -9.75 -6.93
CA ALA A 11 -10.79 -10.57 -6.29
C ALA A 11 -11.63 -9.83 -5.23
N ILE A 12 -11.20 -8.63 -4.79
CA ILE A 12 -11.98 -7.75 -3.92
C ILE A 12 -12.55 -6.53 -4.66
N GLY A 13 -12.55 -6.55 -5.99
CA GLY A 13 -13.17 -5.52 -6.83
C GLY A 13 -12.32 -4.28 -7.06
N MET A 14 -11.00 -4.38 -6.87
CA MET A 14 -10.08 -3.29 -7.20
C MET A 14 -9.50 -3.46 -8.61
N GLU A 15 -9.02 -2.35 -9.17
CA GLU A 15 -8.32 -2.31 -10.45
C GLU A 15 -6.83 -1.97 -10.24
N PRO A 16 -6.02 -2.91 -9.70
CA PRO A 16 -4.59 -2.69 -9.52
C PRO A 16 -3.84 -2.66 -10.86
N ARG A 17 -2.67 -2.03 -10.87
CA ARG A 17 -1.67 -2.09 -11.95
C ARG A 17 -0.31 -2.43 -11.35
N ILE A 18 0.45 -3.29 -12.02
CA ILE A 18 1.88 -3.46 -11.70
C ILE A 18 2.64 -2.38 -12.45
N VAL A 19 3.49 -1.62 -11.76
CA VAL A 19 4.32 -0.58 -12.36
C VAL A 19 5.76 -0.70 -11.90
N ASP A 20 6.68 -0.26 -12.75
CA ASP A 20 8.08 -0.10 -12.42
C ASP A 20 8.34 1.34 -11.93
N PHE A 21 8.82 1.50 -10.71
CA PHE A 21 9.35 2.74 -10.14
C PHE A 21 10.87 2.82 -10.39
N PRO A 22 11.33 3.56 -11.41
CA PRO A 22 12.76 3.80 -11.60
C PRO A 22 13.35 4.51 -10.36
N GLY A 23 14.43 3.96 -9.80
CA GLY A 23 15.13 4.50 -8.62
C GLY A 23 14.99 3.71 -7.31
N PHE A 24 14.33 2.55 -7.29
CA PHE A 24 14.31 1.63 -6.15
C PHE A 24 15.45 0.60 -6.26
N SER A 25 16.21 0.38 -5.17
CA SER A 25 17.46 -0.39 -5.20
C SER A 25 17.33 -1.91 -5.15
N ILE A 26 16.13 -2.50 -4.99
CA ILE A 26 16.02 -3.96 -4.80
C ILE A 26 14.99 -4.66 -5.72
N SER A 27 13.97 -3.99 -6.24
CA SER A 27 13.12 -4.62 -7.29
C SER A 27 12.30 -3.69 -8.19
N GLY A 28 12.34 -2.36 -7.99
CA GLY A 28 11.62 -1.39 -8.84
C GLY A 28 10.09 -1.44 -8.75
N GLN A 29 9.48 -2.58 -8.49
CA GLN A 29 8.08 -2.80 -8.81
C GLN A 29 7.15 -2.56 -7.62
N ALA A 30 5.97 -2.00 -7.94
CA ALA A 30 4.90 -1.78 -6.98
C ALA A 30 3.54 -2.07 -7.61
N ILE A 31 2.54 -2.29 -6.74
CA ILE A 31 1.14 -2.36 -7.13
C ILE A 31 0.52 -0.98 -6.91
N VAL A 32 0.14 -0.31 -8.00
CA VAL A 32 -0.63 0.94 -7.96
C VAL A 32 -2.12 0.62 -7.98
N LEU A 33 -2.89 1.31 -7.15
CA LEU A 33 -4.35 1.25 -7.16
C LEU A 33 -4.96 2.57 -6.70
N ASP A 34 -6.21 2.78 -7.12
CA ASP A 34 -7.06 3.87 -6.65
C ASP A 34 -8.02 3.36 -5.57
N ILE A 35 -8.17 4.14 -4.50
CA ILE A 35 -9.07 3.81 -3.38
C ILE A 35 -10.02 4.97 -3.13
N ASP A 36 -11.32 4.69 -3.18
CA ASP A 36 -12.36 5.62 -2.76
C ASP A 36 -12.46 5.66 -1.24
N VAL A 37 -12.07 6.79 -0.65
CA VAL A 37 -12.03 6.94 0.79
C VAL A 37 -13.42 7.31 1.33
N LYS A 38 -13.94 6.48 2.25
CA LYS A 38 -15.28 6.65 2.83
C LYS A 38 -15.33 7.42 4.16
N HIS A 39 -14.18 7.60 4.80
CA HIS A 39 -14.06 8.21 6.14
C HIS A 39 -12.77 9.01 6.27
N GLY A 40 -12.69 9.89 7.28
CA GLY A 40 -11.47 10.68 7.56
C GLY A 40 -11.34 11.93 6.70
N ARG A 41 -10.14 12.52 6.66
CA ARG A 41 -9.88 13.80 5.98
C ARG A 41 -10.06 13.75 4.47
N PHE A 42 -9.84 12.57 3.88
CA PHE A 42 -9.94 12.34 2.44
C PHE A 42 -11.31 11.79 2.02
N LYS A 43 -12.33 11.85 2.89
CA LYS A 43 -13.69 11.39 2.57
C LYS A 43 -14.17 11.94 1.22
N ASP A 44 -14.80 11.06 0.44
CA ASP A 44 -15.37 11.33 -0.89
C ASP A 44 -14.32 11.70 -1.94
N LYS A 45 -13.03 11.46 -1.65
CA LYS A 45 -11.92 11.55 -2.61
C LYS A 45 -11.42 10.16 -2.97
N THR A 46 -10.93 10.05 -4.20
CA THR A 46 -10.14 8.92 -4.64
C THR A 46 -8.66 9.22 -4.36
N VAL A 47 -7.99 8.28 -3.70
CA VAL A 47 -6.56 8.37 -3.39
C VAL A 47 -5.82 7.29 -4.17
N THR A 48 -4.87 7.71 -5.00
CA THR A 48 -3.93 6.81 -5.68
C THR A 48 -2.77 6.47 -4.75
N LEU A 49 -2.51 5.17 -4.60
CA LEU A 49 -1.42 4.66 -3.79
C LEU A 49 -0.66 3.54 -4.49
N ALA A 50 0.61 3.39 -4.14
CA ALA A 50 1.45 2.29 -4.57
C ALA A 50 1.85 1.44 -3.36
N LEU A 51 1.73 0.12 -3.47
CA LEU A 51 2.17 -0.83 -2.47
C LEU A 51 3.49 -1.45 -2.94
N SER A 52 4.54 -1.28 -2.15
CA SER A 52 5.83 -1.91 -2.38
C SER A 52 6.07 -3.03 -1.39
N PHE A 53 6.76 -4.05 -1.84
CA PHE A 53 6.96 -5.29 -1.11
C PHE A 53 8.46 -5.58 -1.02
N GLN A 54 8.88 -6.18 0.09
CA GLN A 54 10.16 -6.85 0.11
C GLN A 54 10.11 -8.08 -0.81
N GLU A 55 11.20 -8.34 -1.53
CA GLU A 55 11.32 -9.46 -2.45
C GLU A 55 10.98 -10.79 -1.76
N ASP A 56 10.10 -11.56 -2.39
CA ASP A 56 9.61 -12.87 -1.93
C ASP A 56 9.12 -12.95 -0.46
N ALA A 57 8.75 -11.82 0.12
CA ALA A 57 8.35 -11.73 1.52
C ALA A 57 6.85 -11.98 1.73
N TYR A 58 6.03 -11.74 0.70
CA TYR A 58 4.57 -11.90 0.80
C TYR A 58 4.14 -13.37 0.55
N PRO A 59 3.23 -13.94 1.38
CA PRO A 59 2.36 -13.29 2.35
C PRO A 59 2.90 -13.24 3.78
N GLU A 60 4.10 -13.77 4.05
CA GLU A 60 4.62 -13.83 5.41
C GLU A 60 4.74 -12.44 6.01
N TYR A 61 5.24 -11.51 5.20
CA TYR A 61 5.28 -10.08 5.48
C TYR A 61 4.30 -9.32 4.56
N PRO A 62 3.64 -8.27 5.09
CA PRO A 62 2.75 -7.38 4.33
C PRO A 62 3.55 -6.41 3.47
N PRO A 63 2.89 -5.50 2.70
CA PRO A 63 3.59 -4.40 2.06
C PRO A 63 4.51 -3.65 3.03
N HIS A 64 5.75 -3.38 2.60
CA HIS A 64 6.77 -2.73 3.42
C HIS A 64 6.56 -1.21 3.46
N PHE A 65 6.24 -0.61 2.31
CA PHE A 65 5.88 0.80 2.22
C PHE A 65 4.62 1.03 1.40
N VAL A 66 3.87 2.05 1.79
CA VAL A 66 2.78 2.64 1.01
C VAL A 66 3.22 3.99 0.48
N HIS A 67 3.15 4.14 -0.82
CA HIS A 67 3.49 5.36 -1.55
C HIS A 67 2.22 6.13 -1.86
N PHE A 68 2.24 7.43 -1.62
CA PHE A 68 1.13 8.32 -1.94
C PHE A 68 1.54 9.28 -3.05
N LYS A 69 0.67 9.46 -4.05
CA LYS A 69 0.84 10.42 -5.16
C LYS A 69 0.88 11.90 -4.70
N SER A 70 0.75 12.16 -3.41
CA SER A 70 0.96 13.47 -2.80
C SER A 70 1.45 13.29 -1.37
N SER A 71 2.30 14.21 -0.90
CA SER A 71 2.78 14.13 0.48
C SER A 71 1.61 14.32 1.45
N ILE A 72 1.52 13.40 2.40
CA ILE A 72 0.57 13.44 3.51
C ILE A 72 1.35 13.66 4.80
N SER A 73 0.99 14.70 5.56
CA SER A 73 1.54 14.92 6.90
C SER A 73 0.69 14.16 7.91
N THR A 74 1.28 13.17 8.57
CA THR A 74 0.59 12.31 9.54
C THR A 74 1.54 12.00 10.69
N PRO A 75 1.08 12.07 11.96
CA PRO A 75 1.92 11.82 13.13
C PRO A 75 2.27 10.33 13.33
N ILE A 76 1.60 9.42 12.63
CA ILE A 76 1.77 7.95 12.78
C ILE A 76 2.60 7.32 11.65
N ALA A 77 3.00 8.10 10.64
CA ALA A 77 3.69 7.60 9.47
C ALA A 77 5.11 8.15 9.42
N THR A 78 6.10 7.27 9.24
CA THR A 78 7.48 7.70 9.02
C THR A 78 7.72 7.82 7.52
N ARG A 79 8.04 9.03 7.04
CA ARG A 79 8.40 9.25 5.63
C ARG A 79 9.83 8.75 5.41
N HIS A 80 10.02 7.88 4.43
CA HIS A 80 11.35 7.32 4.11
C HIS A 80 12.01 8.01 2.93
N SER A 81 11.24 8.35 1.90
CA SER A 81 11.79 8.84 0.64
C SER A 81 10.74 9.55 -0.20
N THR A 82 11.23 10.21 -1.25
CA THR A 82 10.45 10.85 -2.32
C THR A 82 10.94 10.39 -3.66
N HIS A 83 10.02 10.19 -4.60
CA HIS A 83 10.31 9.74 -5.94
C HIS A 83 9.41 10.46 -6.94
N ASP A 84 9.93 10.71 -8.14
CA ASP A 84 9.13 11.22 -9.25
C ASP A 84 8.79 10.04 -10.17
N PHE A 85 7.49 9.81 -10.39
CA PHE A 85 6.99 8.76 -11.26
C PHE A 85 5.73 9.23 -11.99
N GLU A 86 5.66 8.98 -13.30
CA GLU A 86 4.59 9.48 -14.19
C GLU A 86 4.39 11.01 -14.12
N GLY A 87 5.48 11.77 -13.90
CA GLY A 87 5.45 13.24 -13.79
C GLY A 87 4.87 13.75 -12.47
N GLU A 88 4.74 12.88 -11.47
CA GLU A 88 4.04 13.15 -10.21
C GLU A 88 4.95 12.81 -9.02
N ASN A 89 4.79 13.54 -7.92
CA ASN A 89 5.59 13.38 -6.72
C ASN A 89 5.01 12.32 -5.78
N TRP A 90 5.75 11.25 -5.55
CA TRP A 90 5.38 10.18 -4.65
C TRP A 90 6.17 10.25 -3.35
N SER A 91 5.51 10.02 -2.22
CA SER A 91 6.16 9.93 -0.91
C SER A 91 5.94 8.56 -0.30
N ALA A 92 7.04 7.90 0.07
CA ALA A 92 7.03 6.57 0.68
C ALA A 92 6.89 6.68 2.20
N TYR A 93 5.93 5.96 2.77
CA TYR A 93 5.73 5.88 4.21
C TYR A 93 5.76 4.44 4.70
N SER A 94 6.45 4.21 5.82
CA SER A 94 6.26 2.99 6.58
C SER A 94 5.01 3.13 7.42
N LEU A 95 4.09 2.19 7.22
CA LEU A 95 2.84 2.06 7.95
C LEU A 95 2.83 0.66 8.55
N PRO A 96 3.62 0.40 9.61
CA PRO A 96 3.82 -0.94 10.12
C PRO A 96 2.46 -1.54 10.51
N PRO A 97 2.09 -2.67 9.88
CA PRO A 97 0.87 -3.41 10.22
C PRO A 97 1.12 -4.45 11.33
N SER A 98 2.33 -4.50 11.89
CA SER A 98 2.86 -5.58 12.75
C SER A 98 1.90 -6.00 13.84
N ASP A 99 1.31 -5.04 14.57
CA ASP A 99 0.41 -5.31 15.70
C ASP A 99 -0.78 -6.23 15.33
N PHE A 100 -1.25 -6.20 14.08
CA PHE A 100 -2.31 -7.11 13.65
C PHE A 100 -1.80 -8.22 12.73
N TRP A 101 -0.82 -7.96 11.86
CA TRP A 101 -0.37 -8.95 10.86
C TRP A 101 0.30 -10.15 11.51
N ASP A 102 1.10 -9.91 12.56
CA ASP A 102 1.79 -10.98 13.30
C ASP A 102 0.81 -11.85 14.08
N GLY A 103 -0.37 -11.32 14.43
CA GLY A 103 -1.44 -12.05 15.08
C GLY A 103 -2.36 -12.84 14.13
N LEU A 104 -2.15 -12.75 12.81
CA LEU A 104 -2.94 -13.50 11.82
C LEU A 104 -2.42 -14.92 11.65
N LYS A 105 -3.34 -15.87 11.47
CA LYS A 105 -2.98 -17.18 10.93
C LYS A 105 -2.53 -17.05 9.48
N SER A 106 -1.72 -17.99 8.99
CA SER A 106 -1.23 -17.98 7.59
C SER A 106 -2.36 -17.92 6.55
N SER A 107 -3.52 -18.53 6.83
CA SER A 107 -4.72 -18.47 5.97
C SER A 107 -5.38 -17.08 5.90
N GLU A 108 -5.12 -16.23 6.90
CA GLU A 108 -5.68 -14.88 7.01
C GLU A 108 -4.73 -13.81 6.44
N LYS A 109 -3.44 -14.13 6.25
CA LYS A 109 -2.43 -13.25 5.65
C LYS A 109 -2.67 -13.11 4.14
N ASN A 110 -3.54 -12.17 3.77
CA ASN A 110 -3.89 -11.86 2.39
C ASN A 110 -4.27 -10.37 2.19
N MET A 111 -4.40 -9.92 0.94
CA MET A 111 -4.69 -8.51 0.63
C MET A 111 -6.07 -8.05 1.05
N ARG A 112 -7.07 -8.95 1.11
CA ARG A 112 -8.39 -8.61 1.64
C ARG A 112 -8.27 -8.20 3.11
N THR A 113 -7.56 -9.00 3.90
CA THR A 113 -7.33 -8.73 5.33
C THR A 113 -6.51 -7.45 5.52
N TYR A 114 -5.41 -7.29 4.79
CA TYR A 114 -4.57 -6.08 4.83
C TYR A 114 -5.40 -4.83 4.52
N TYR A 115 -6.17 -4.86 3.42
CA TYR A 115 -7.00 -3.73 3.02
C TYR A 115 -8.04 -3.37 4.08
N GLN A 116 -8.84 -4.35 4.51
CA GLN A 116 -9.98 -4.12 5.39
C GLN A 116 -9.57 -3.73 6.81
N ARG A 117 -8.55 -4.39 7.37
CA ARG A 117 -8.17 -4.22 8.78
C ARG A 117 -7.11 -3.14 9.01
N HIS A 118 -6.36 -2.75 7.97
CA HIS A 118 -5.27 -1.79 8.10
C HIS A 118 -5.40 -0.61 7.16
N LEU A 119 -5.40 -0.82 5.84
CA LEU A 119 -5.28 0.29 4.91
C LEU A 119 -6.45 1.27 5.03
N LEU A 120 -7.68 0.78 5.12
CA LEU A 120 -8.86 1.63 5.37
C LEU A 120 -8.79 2.37 6.71
N ARG A 121 -8.26 1.73 7.75
CA ARG A 121 -8.09 2.35 9.07
C ARG A 121 -7.04 3.45 9.04
N VAL A 122 -5.94 3.26 8.30
CA VAL A 122 -4.93 4.30 8.10
C VAL A 122 -5.54 5.46 7.33
N LEU A 123 -6.16 5.21 6.18
CA LEU A 123 -6.78 6.25 5.36
C LEU A 123 -7.82 7.08 6.12
N ALA A 124 -8.59 6.47 7.03
CA ALA A 124 -9.55 7.17 7.88
C ALA A 124 -8.91 8.07 8.96
N ARG A 125 -7.62 7.86 9.28
CA ARG A 125 -6.85 8.61 10.30
C ARG A 125 -5.93 9.67 9.70
N LEU A 126 -5.73 9.65 8.38
CA LEU A 126 -5.07 10.74 7.64
C LEU A 126 -6.01 11.94 7.51
#